data_AF-A0A8X6P4P6-F1
#
_entry.id   AF-A0A8X6P4P6-F1
#
_cell.length_a   1.000
_cell.length_b   1.000
_cell.length_c   1.000
_cell.angle_alpha   90.00
_cell.angle_beta   90.00
_cell.angle_gamma   90.00
#
_symmetry.space_group_name_H-M   'P 1'
#
loop_
_entity.id
_entity.type
_entity.pdbx_description
1 polymer ?
#
loop_
_entity_poly.entity_id
_entity_poly.type
_entity_poly.pdbx_seq_one_letter_code
_entity_poly.pdbx_strand_id
1 'polypeptide(L)'
;MDQQVIFDFKKLFTNHAFKRCFEFTENTNVTLREFWKNHYNIVICLKLIDIARNGVAKRTLNSACRKLWPDVVLKREGFVGFESIEEEIVSIGRSMGLEVDEADVAVLIEEYAEERRS
;
A
#
# COMPACT_ATOMS: atom_id res chain seq x y z
N MET A 1 8.92 -3.29 -17.34
CA MET A 1 8.87 -2.51 -16.09
C MET A 1 9.64 -3.30 -15.04
N ASP A 2 10.45 -2.62 -14.23
CA ASP A 2 11.29 -3.26 -13.22
C ASP A 2 10.42 -4.00 -12.17
N GLN A 3 10.82 -5.21 -11.75
CA GLN A 3 10.03 -6.05 -10.84
C GLN A 3 9.95 -5.45 -9.43
N GLN A 4 11.00 -4.78 -8.97
CA GLN A 4 10.98 -4.06 -7.70
C GLN A 4 9.97 -2.91 -7.77
N VAL A 5 9.89 -2.19 -8.89
CA VAL A 5 8.91 -1.10 -9.08
C VAL A 5 7.47 -1.62 -9.05
N ILE A 6 7.20 -2.81 -9.59
CA ILE A 6 5.88 -3.45 -9.53
C ILE A 6 5.54 -3.84 -8.09
N PHE A 7 6.48 -4.49 -7.40
CA PHE A 7 6.31 -4.92 -6.02
C PHE A 7 6.06 -3.73 -5.08
N ASP A 8 6.86 -2.68 -5.24
CA ASP A 8 6.77 -1.42 -4.53
C ASP A 8 5.39 -0.75 -4.74
N PHE A 9 4.90 -0.76 -5.98
CA PHE A 9 3.58 -0.26 -6.31
C PHE A 9 2.49 -1.05 -5.59
N LYS A 10 2.54 -2.39 -5.66
CA LYS A 10 1.54 -3.26 -5.02
C LYS A 10 1.49 -3.06 -3.52
N LYS A 11 2.65 -2.98 -2.85
CA LYS A 11 2.75 -2.67 -1.41
C LYS A 11 2.07 -1.36 -1.06
N LEU A 12 2.39 -0.29 -1.79
CA LEU A 12 1.81 1.03 -1.53
C LEU A 12 0.30 1.04 -1.82
N PHE A 13 -0.14 0.40 -2.91
CA PHE A 13 -1.55 0.29 -3.23
C PHE A 13 -2.33 -0.42 -2.13
N THR A 14 -1.86 -1.59 -1.67
CA THR A 14 -2.50 -2.38 -0.60
C THR A 14 -2.57 -1.58 0.69
N ASN A 15 -1.49 -0.90 1.10
CA ASN A 15 -1.48 -0.04 2.28
C ASN A 15 -2.52 1.08 2.20
N HIS A 16 -2.58 1.79 1.08
CA HIS A 16 -3.56 2.87 0.91
C HIS A 16 -5.00 2.34 0.83
N ALA A 17 -5.23 1.17 0.25
CA ALA A 17 -6.53 0.53 0.22
C ALA A 17 -7.02 0.19 1.64
N PHE A 18 -6.14 -0.40 2.48
CA PHE A 18 -6.43 -0.73 3.87
C PHE A 18 -6.68 0.53 4.70
N LYS A 19 -5.83 1.55 4.60
CA LYS A 19 -6.05 2.85 5.25
C LYS A 19 -7.38 3.47 4.88
N ARG A 20 -7.69 3.51 3.59
CA ARG A 20 -8.93 4.12 3.10
C ARG A 20 -10.15 3.39 3.62
N CYS A 21 -10.06 2.07 3.68
CA CYS A 21 -11.10 1.24 4.26
C CYS A 21 -11.25 1.52 5.76
N PHE A 22 -10.16 1.57 6.51
CA PHE A 22 -10.13 1.85 7.95
C PHE A 22 -10.78 3.19 8.27
N GLU A 23 -10.31 4.26 7.63
CA GLU A 23 -10.86 5.59 7.77
C GLU A 23 -12.37 5.61 7.49
N PHE A 24 -12.83 4.85 6.50
CA PHE A 24 -14.25 4.82 6.18
C PHE A 24 -15.06 4.07 7.24
N THR A 25 -14.59 2.89 7.68
CA THR A 25 -15.30 2.05 8.66
C THR A 25 -15.19 2.55 10.09
N GLU A 26 -14.16 3.33 10.43
CA GLU A 26 -14.01 3.95 11.75
C GLU A 26 -14.92 5.18 11.89
N ASN A 27 -15.08 5.96 10.81
CA ASN A 27 -15.89 7.18 10.83
C ASN A 27 -17.36 6.95 10.48
N THR A 28 -17.78 5.70 10.21
CA THR A 28 -19.16 5.34 9.86
C THR A 28 -19.56 4.02 10.51
N ASN A 29 -20.86 3.70 10.56
CA ASN A 29 -21.33 2.40 11.05
C ASN A 29 -21.32 1.32 9.96
N VAL A 30 -20.51 1.49 8.91
CA VAL A 30 -20.45 0.57 7.77
C VAL A 30 -19.46 -0.55 8.06
N THR A 31 -19.88 -1.79 7.83
CA THR A 31 -19.00 -2.95 8.00
C THR A 31 -17.96 -3.03 6.88
N LEU A 32 -16.84 -3.73 7.14
CA LEU A 32 -15.82 -4.02 6.13
C LEU A 32 -16.43 -4.64 4.86
N ARG A 33 -17.34 -5.61 5.02
CA ARG A 33 -18.06 -6.26 3.91
C ARG A 33 -18.86 -5.26 3.08
N GLU A 34 -19.57 -4.37 3.76
CA GLU A 34 -20.42 -3.39 3.12
C GLU A 34 -19.61 -2.30 2.41
N PHE A 35 -18.46 -1.91 2.98
CA PHE A 35 -17.50 -1.06 2.29
C PHE A 35 -17.09 -1.65 0.93
N TRP A 36 -16.59 -2.89 0.91
CA TRP A 36 -16.14 -3.53 -0.33
C TRP A 36 -17.27 -3.74 -1.34
N LYS A 37 -18.49 -4.04 -0.86
CA LYS A 37 -19.62 -4.34 -1.74
C LYS A 37 -20.31 -3.10 -2.32
N ASN A 38 -20.50 -2.06 -1.49
CA ASN A 38 -21.40 -0.94 -1.80
C ASN A 38 -20.68 0.41 -1.93
N HIS A 39 -19.48 0.55 -1.35
CA HIS A 39 -18.79 1.85 -1.28
C HIS A 39 -17.49 1.88 -2.09
N TYR A 40 -16.77 0.76 -2.18
CA TYR A 40 -15.58 0.64 -3.01
C TYR A 40 -15.97 0.62 -4.49
N ASN A 41 -15.62 1.68 -5.21
CA ASN A 41 -15.95 1.85 -6.61
C ASN A 41 -14.72 2.22 -7.44
N ILE A 42 -14.88 2.25 -8.77
CA ILE A 42 -13.80 2.52 -9.71
C ILE A 42 -13.11 3.86 -9.46
N VAL A 43 -13.82 4.89 -9.00
CA VAL A 43 -13.23 6.20 -8.70
C VAL A 43 -12.29 6.12 -7.49
N ILE A 44 -12.65 5.36 -6.46
CA ILE A 44 -11.77 5.10 -5.31
C ILE A 44 -10.54 4.33 -5.78
N CYS A 45 -10.74 3.28 -6.58
CA CYS A 45 -9.63 2.48 -7.13
C CYS A 45 -8.63 3.36 -7.92
N LEU A 46 -9.12 4.21 -8.83
CA LEU A 46 -8.27 5.11 -9.61
C LEU A 46 -7.48 6.09 -8.73
N LYS A 47 -8.09 6.61 -7.66
CA LYS A 47 -7.39 7.47 -6.70
C LYS A 47 -6.28 6.72 -5.96
N LEU A 48 -6.54 5.48 -5.55
CA LEU A 48 -5.53 4.64 -4.89
C LEU A 48 -4.35 4.32 -5.84
N ILE A 49 -4.62 4.07 -7.11
CA ILE A 49 -3.59 3.89 -8.15
C ILE A 49 -2.74 5.15 -8.29
N ASP A 50 -3.34 6.33 -8.35
CA ASP A 50 -2.61 7.60 -8.47
C ASP A 50 -1.71 7.85 -7.25
N ILE A 51 -2.24 7.63 -6.04
CA ILE A 51 -1.47 7.76 -4.79
C ILE A 51 -0.28 6.79 -4.79
N ALA A 52 -0.51 5.51 -5.09
CA ALA A 52 0.55 4.50 -5.12
C ALA A 52 1.62 4.84 -6.17
N ARG A 53 1.20 5.26 -7.38
CA ARG A 53 2.12 5.67 -8.45
C ARG A 53 2.99 6.86 -8.02
N ASN A 54 2.40 7.89 -7.42
CA ASN A 54 3.12 9.05 -6.91
C ASN A 54 4.08 8.66 -5.77
N GLY A 55 3.68 7.72 -4.91
CA GLY A 55 4.52 7.11 -3.91
C GLY A 55 5.77 6.49 -4.53
N VAL A 56 5.61 5.55 -5.47
CA VAL A 56 6.71 4.89 -6.18
C VAL A 56 7.64 5.91 -6.84
N ALA A 57 7.10 6.90 -7.57
CA ALA A 57 7.91 7.92 -8.22
C ALA A 57 8.79 8.70 -7.23
N LYS A 58 8.20 9.11 -6.09
CA LYS A 58 8.92 9.80 -5.01
C LYS A 58 10.02 8.92 -4.40
N ARG A 59 9.74 7.62 -4.20
CA ARG A 59 10.72 6.67 -3.66
C ARG A 59 11.88 6.44 -4.61
N THR A 60 11.60 6.20 -5.89
CA THR A 60 12.61 6.01 -6.93
C THR A 60 13.50 7.25 -7.06
N LEU A 61 12.91 8.44 -7.08
CA LEU A 61 13.65 9.70 -7.10
C LEU A 61 14.56 9.83 -5.88
N ASN A 62 14.05 9.56 -4.68
CA ASN A 62 14.85 9.59 -3.46
C ASN A 62 15.99 8.58 -3.47
N SER A 63 15.77 7.36 -4.00
CA SER A 63 16.82 6.35 -4.14
C SER A 63 17.93 6.81 -5.09
N ALA A 64 17.55 7.39 -6.23
CA ALA A 64 18.50 8.01 -7.15
C ALA A 64 19.25 9.18 -6.50
N CYS A 65 18.54 10.07 -5.79
CA CYS A 65 19.14 11.18 -5.04
C CYS A 65 20.09 10.68 -3.94
N ARG A 66 19.78 9.59 -3.23
CA ARG A 66 20.65 9.04 -2.18
C ARG A 66 21.98 8.54 -2.74
N LYS A 67 21.95 7.95 -3.94
CA LYS A 67 23.17 7.50 -4.64
C LYS A 67 24.06 8.66 -5.09
N LEU A 68 23.46 9.80 -5.42
CA LEU A 68 24.17 10.98 -5.94
C LEU A 68 24.57 11.97 -4.83
N TRP A 69 23.70 12.16 -3.84
CA TRP A 69 23.85 13.10 -2.72
C TRP A 69 23.10 12.59 -1.46
N PRO A 70 23.78 11.85 -0.57
CA PRO A 70 23.17 11.26 0.63
C PRO A 70 22.56 12.29 1.60
N ASP A 71 23.20 13.43 1.82
CA ASP A 71 22.79 14.45 2.79
C ASP A 71 21.45 15.13 2.47
N VAL A 72 21.02 15.12 1.20
CA VAL A 72 19.74 15.71 0.77
C VAL A 72 18.56 14.81 1.17
N VAL A 73 18.78 13.49 1.25
CA VAL A 73 17.72 12.50 1.49
C VAL A 73 17.40 12.33 2.97
N LEU A 74 18.37 12.56 3.86
CA LEU A 74 18.22 12.42 5.31
C LEU A 74 17.31 13.48 5.96
N LYS A 75 17.03 14.59 5.26
CA LYS A 75 16.25 15.72 5.82
C LYS A 75 14.73 15.65 5.61
N ARG A 76 14.21 14.69 4.83
CA ARG A 76 12.76 14.47 4.75
C ARG A 76 12.36 13.39 5.76
N GLU A 77 12.06 13.82 6.98
CA GLU A 77 11.40 13.00 7.99
C GLU A 77 10.12 12.35 7.41
N GLY A 78 9.85 11.09 7.76
CA GLY A 78 8.63 10.37 7.37
C GLY A 78 8.79 9.33 6.25
N PHE A 79 10.02 8.98 5.85
CA PHE A 79 10.22 7.91 4.87
C PHE A 79 10.30 6.54 5.56
N VAL A 80 9.13 5.95 5.80
CA VAL A 80 9.00 4.57 6.28
C VAL A 80 9.47 3.61 5.19
N GLY A 81 10.45 2.74 5.49
CA GLY A 81 10.95 1.71 4.57
C GLY A 81 9.85 0.75 4.09
N PHE A 82 10.11 -0.04 3.05
CA PHE A 82 9.12 -1.04 2.59
C PHE A 82 8.80 -2.12 3.62
N GLU A 83 9.76 -2.45 4.49
CA GLU A 83 9.59 -3.40 5.60
C GLU A 83 8.49 -2.93 6.56
N SER A 84 8.45 -1.64 6.90
CA SER A 84 7.45 -1.12 7.84
C SER A 84 6.07 -0.86 7.20
N ILE A 85 5.93 -0.96 5.86
CA ILE A 85 4.62 -0.90 5.22
C ILE A 85 3.80 -2.17 5.52
N GLU A 86 4.42 -3.34 5.52
CA GLU A 86 3.74 -4.61 5.81
C GLU A 86 3.26 -4.63 7.26
N GLU A 87 4.13 -4.24 8.19
CA GLU A 87 3.76 -4.05 9.59
C GLU A 87 2.60 -3.07 9.76
N GLU A 88 2.59 -1.96 8.99
CA GLU A 88 1.50 -0.98 9.02
C GLU A 88 0.19 -1.58 8.47
N ILE A 89 0.25 -2.36 7.38
CA ILE A 89 -0.93 -3.07 6.83
C ILE A 89 -1.48 -4.05 7.87
N VAL A 90 -0.62 -4.84 8.51
CA VAL A 90 -0.99 -5.79 9.56
C VAL A 90 -1.61 -5.07 10.75
N SER A 91 -1.01 -3.96 11.19
CA SER A 91 -1.53 -3.13 12.28
C SER A 91 -2.93 -2.60 11.98
N ILE A 92 -3.14 -2.09 10.76
CA ILE A 92 -4.44 -1.62 10.30
C ILE A 92 -5.45 -2.78 10.26
N GLY A 93 -5.09 -3.92 9.67
CA GLY A 93 -5.99 -5.08 9.60
C GLY A 93 -6.41 -5.57 10.99
N ARG A 94 -5.48 -5.64 11.94
CA ARG A 94 -5.78 -6.01 13.33
C ARG A 94 -6.70 -4.98 14.01
N SER A 95 -6.51 -3.69 13.75
CA SER A 95 -7.39 -2.65 14.28
C SER A 95 -8.83 -2.74 13.73
N MET A 96 -9.01 -3.34 12.55
CA MET A 96 -10.32 -3.68 11.99
C MET A 96 -10.92 -4.98 12.54
N GLY A 97 -10.20 -5.69 13.43
CA GLY A 97 -10.60 -7.01 13.93
C GLY A 97 -10.31 -8.17 12.99
N LEU A 98 -9.39 -8.01 12.03
CA LEU A 98 -8.91 -9.10 11.19
C LEU A 98 -7.77 -9.86 11.88
N GLU A 99 -7.81 -11.18 11.82
CA GLU A 99 -6.67 -12.05 12.13
C GLU A 99 -5.75 -12.08 10.90
N VAL A 100 -4.73 -11.20 10.89
CA VAL A 100 -3.79 -11.04 9.79
C VAL A 100 -2.35 -10.99 10.29
N ASP A 101 -1.45 -11.59 9.53
CA ASP A 101 0.00 -11.51 9.71
C ASP A 101 0.74 -11.06 8.43
N GLU A 102 2.06 -10.97 8.49
CA GLU A 102 2.88 -10.53 7.37
C GLU A 102 2.87 -11.50 6.18
N ALA A 103 2.68 -12.80 6.43
CA ALA A 103 2.60 -13.81 5.38
C ALA A 103 1.31 -13.64 4.57
N ASP A 104 0.18 -13.36 5.24
CA ASP A 104 -1.08 -13.05 4.57
C ASP A 104 -0.95 -11.82 3.63
N VAL A 105 -0.23 -10.78 4.11
CA VAL A 105 0.03 -9.57 3.34
C VAL A 105 0.95 -9.86 2.16
N ALA A 106 2.00 -10.68 2.35
CA ALA A 106 2.90 -11.09 1.29
C ALA A 106 2.17 -11.86 0.19
N VAL A 107 1.30 -12.82 0.55
CA VAL A 107 0.45 -13.56 -0.40
C VAL A 107 -0.42 -12.58 -1.20
N LEU A 108 -1.09 -11.62 -0.54
CA LEU A 108 -1.93 -10.62 -1.21
C LEU A 108 -1.15 -9.74 -2.21
N ILE A 109 0.12 -9.47 -1.93
CA ILE A 109 1.01 -8.72 -2.83
C ILE A 109 1.52 -9.61 -3.98
N GLU A 110 1.84 -10.87 -3.70
CA GLU A 110 2.51 -11.76 -4.65
C GLU A 110 1.56 -12.48 -5.62
N GLU A 111 0.36 -12.92 -5.18
CA GLU A 111 -0.56 -13.81 -5.93
C GLU A 111 -0.93 -13.31 -7.33
N TYR A 112 -1.00 -11.99 -7.56
CA TYR A 112 -1.36 -11.44 -8.86
C TYR A 112 -0.32 -11.66 -9.99
N ALA A 113 0.82 -12.32 -9.70
CA ALA A 113 1.78 -12.72 -10.74
C ALA A 113 1.38 -14.01 -11.48
N GLU A 114 0.53 -14.87 -10.89
CA GLU A 114 0.28 -16.22 -11.39
C GLU A 114 -0.98 -16.34 -12.27
N GLU A 115 -1.97 -15.47 -12.10
CA GLU A 115 -3.22 -15.48 -12.89
C GLU A 115 -3.04 -15.16 -14.39
N ARG A 116 -1.85 -14.71 -14.83
CA ARG A 116 -1.54 -14.46 -16.26
C ARG A 116 -0.86 -15.63 -16.97
N ARG A 117 -0.78 -16.81 -16.34
CA ARG A 117 -0.16 -18.02 -16.92
C ARG A 117 -1.16 -19.11 -17.36
N SER A 118 -2.44 -18.78 -17.50
CA SER A 118 -3.46 -19.66 -18.11
C SER A 118 -3.90 -19.17 -19.49
#